data_AF-A0ABC9YSE5-F1
#
_entry.id   AF-A0ABC9YSE5-F1
#
_cell.length_a   1.000
_cell.length_b   1.000
_cell.length_c   1.000
_cell.angle_alpha   90.00
_cell.angle_beta   90.00
_cell.angle_gamma   90.00
#
_symmetry.space_group_name_H-M   'P 1'
#
loop_
_entity.id
_entity.type
_entity.pdbx_description
1 polymer ?
#
loop_
_entity_poly.entity_id
_entity_poly.type
_entity_poly.pdbx_seq_one_letter_code
_entity_poly.pdbx_strand_id
1 'polypeptide(L)' 'MAARGHTNKEIATALFLSPRTVEDHLGRILRKLGLTGRAGIAHRLAAIDNSAQ' A
#
# COMPACT_ATOMS: atom_id res chain seq x y z
N MET A 1 4.66 4.51 2.31
CA MET A 1 5.57 3.87 1.32
C MET A 1 4.82 3.39 0.07
N ALA A 2 3.87 2.45 0.18
CA ALA A 2 3.11 1.97 -0.99
C ALA A 2 2.26 3.06 -1.69
N ALA A 3 1.49 3.84 -0.94
CA ALA A 3 0.73 4.96 -1.51
C ALA A 3 1.64 6.08 -2.08
N ARG A 4 2.89 6.15 -1.63
CA ARG A 4 3.91 7.14 -2.04
C ARG A 4 4.83 6.61 -3.14
N GLY A 5 4.36 5.68 -3.98
CA GLY A 5 5.11 5.20 -5.15
C GLY A 5 6.24 4.17 -4.91
N HIS A 6 6.60 3.81 -3.67
CA HIS A 6 7.72 2.89 -3.41
C HIS A 6 7.44 1.44 -3.83
N THR A 7 8.28 0.84 -4.66
CA THR A 7 8.20 -0.57 -5.05
C THR A 7 8.19 -1.52 -3.84
N ASN A 8 7.66 -2.74 -4.00
CA ASN A 8 7.67 -3.73 -2.91
C ASN A 8 9.09 -4.06 -2.44
N LYS A 9 10.10 -3.95 -3.33
CA LYS A 9 11.52 -4.13 -3.00
C LYS A 9 12.03 -3.02 -2.08
N GLU A 10 11.71 -1.76 -2.37
CA GLU A 10 12.10 -0.63 -1.52
C GLU A 10 11.43 -0.69 -0.15
N ILE A 11 10.14 -1.07 -0.11
CA ILE A 11 9.41 -1.28 1.14
C ILE A 11 10.03 -2.42 1.95
N ALA A 12 10.35 -3.53 1.29
CA ALA A 12 11.00 -4.67 1.90
C ALA A 12 12.35 -4.29 2.51
N THR A 13 13.20 -3.56 1.79
CA THR A 13 14.47 -3.04 2.31
C THR A 13 14.25 -2.12 3.53
N ALA A 14 13.34 -1.17 3.44
CA ALA A 14 13.08 -0.21 4.52
C ALA A 14 12.54 -0.88 5.80
N LEU A 15 11.88 -2.03 5.67
CA LEU A 15 11.27 -2.77 6.78
C LEU A 15 12.04 -4.05 7.17
N PHE A 16 13.18 -4.33 6.54
CA PHE A 16 13.95 -5.57 6.71
C PHE A 16 13.11 -6.84 6.47
N LEU A 17 12.24 -6.82 5.46
CA LEU A 17 11.36 -7.92 5.08
C LEU A 17 11.70 -8.47 3.69
N SER A 18 11.09 -9.59 3.32
CA SER A 18 11.14 -10.06 1.93
C SER A 18 10.13 -9.29 1.05
N PRO A 19 10.43 -9.05 -0.25
CA PRO A 19 9.46 -8.46 -1.18
C PRO A 19 8.16 -9.25 -1.26
N ARG A 20 8.23 -10.58 -1.11
CA ARG A 20 7.06 -11.46 -1.12
C ARG A 20 6.15 -11.23 0.09
N THR A 21 6.74 -11.04 1.27
CA THR A 21 5.99 -10.70 2.49
C THR A 21 5.22 -9.39 2.29
N VAL A 22 5.84 -8.38 1.69
CA VAL A 22 5.18 -7.10 1.37
C VAL A 22 4.01 -7.30 0.40
N GLU A 23 4.20 -8.11 -0.64
CA GLU A 23 3.15 -8.45 -1.62
C GLU A 23 1.95 -9.12 -0.95
N ASP A 24 2.19 -10.14 -0.10
CA ASP A 24 1.13 -10.86 0.60
C ASP A 24 0.34 -9.95 1.56
N HIS A 25 1.04 -9.08 2.30
CA HIS A 25 0.39 -8.08 3.15
C HIS A 25 -0.46 -7.10 2.34
N LEU A 26 0.08 -6.58 1.23
CA LEU A 26 -0.66 -5.68 0.34
C LEU A 26 -1.91 -6.36 -0.24
N GLY A 27 -1.81 -7.61 -0.70
CA GLY A 27 -2.96 -8.35 -1.21
C GLY A 27 -4.06 -8.55 -0.16
N ARG A 28 -3.70 -8.84 1.09
CA ARG A 28 -4.66 -8.94 2.20
C ARG A 28 -5.32 -7.60 2.52
N ILE A 29 -4.55 -6.51 2.54
CA ILE A 29 -5.06 -5.16 2.82
C ILE A 29 -6.00 -4.72 1.71
N LEU A 30 -5.61 -4.87 0.44
CA LEU A 30 -6.43 -4.55 -0.73
C LEU A 30 -7.77 -5.26 -0.70
N ARG A 31 -7.75 -6.58 -0.43
CA ARG A 31 -8.97 -7.38 -0.30
C ARG A 31 -9.86 -6.89 0.84
N LYS A 32 -9.28 -6.59 2.02
CA LYS A 32 -10.04 -6.06 3.17
C LYS A 32 -10.68 -4.71 2.88
N LEU A 33 -10.05 -3.90 2.04
CA LEU A 33 -10.52 -2.56 1.68
C LEU A 33 -11.39 -2.54 0.41
N GLY A 34 -11.58 -3.68 -0.26
CA GLY A 34 -12.31 -3.78 -1.52
C GLY A 34 -11.61 -3.06 -2.68
N LEU A 35 -10.29 -2.90 -2.63
CA LEU A 35 -9.52 -2.13 -3.60
C LEU A 35 -8.86 -3.04 -4.64
N THR A 36 -8.96 -2.66 -5.91
CA THR A 36 -8.30 -3.34 -7.02
C THR A 36 -6.93 -2.69 -7.28
N GLY A 37 -5.95 -3.12 -6.48
CA GLY A 37 -4.55 -2.77 -6.71
C GLY A 37 -4.11 -1.42 -6.15
N ARG A 38 -2.86 -1.08 -6.47
CA ARG A 38 -2.09 -0.03 -5.80
C ARG A 38 -2.65 1.38 -6.00
N ALA A 39 -3.23 1.65 -7.17
CA ALA A 39 -3.88 2.94 -7.45
C ALA A 39 -5.07 3.19 -6.50
N GLY A 40 -5.84 2.14 -6.18
CA GLY A 40 -6.92 2.23 -5.21
C GLY A 40 -6.45 2.63 -3.81
N ILE A 41 -5.26 2.18 -3.38
CA ILE A 41 -4.67 2.57 -2.10
C ILE A 41 -4.34 4.07 -2.10
N ALA A 42 -3.68 4.56 -3.15
CA ALA A 42 -3.31 5.97 -3.26
C ALA A 42 -4.54 6.87 -3.28
N HIS A 43 -5.56 6.52 -4.06
CA HIS A 43 -6.83 7.25 -4.13
C HIS A 43 -7.55 7.26 -2.78
N ARG A 44 -7.63 6.11 -2.08
CA ARG A 44 -8.28 6.03 -0.78
C ARG A 44 -7.54 6.83 0.29
N LEU A 45 -6.21 6.85 0.26
CA LEU A 45 -5.41 7.64 1.19
C LEU A 45 -5.60 9.15 0.95
N ALA A 46 -5.59 9.57 -0.33
CA ALA A 46 -5.89 10.96 -0.69
C ALA A 46 -7.30 11.40 -0.25
N ALA A 47 -8.28 10.51 -0.34
CA ALA A 47 -9.63 10.78 0.17
C ALA A 47 -9.67 10.91 1.71
N ILE A 48 -8.85 10.14 2.44
CA ILE A 48 -8.73 10.26 3.90
C ILE A 48 -8.03 11.58 4.27
N ASP A 49 -6.93 11.92 3.60
CA ASP A 49 -6.20 13.18 3.84
C ASP A 49 -7.09 14.41 3.59
N ASN A 50 -7.91 14.39 2.53
CA ASN A 50 -8.88 15.46 2.23
C ASN A 50 -10.05 15.55 3.23
N SER A 51 -10.37 14.48 3.96
CA SER A 51 -11.41 14.48 5.00
C SER A 51 -10.90 14.97 6.36
N ALA A 52 -9.58 15.06 6.52
CA ALA A 52 -8.92 15.51 7.76
C ALA A 52 -8.55 17.01 7.72
N GLN A 53 -8.92 17.72 6.66
CA GLN A 53 -8.65 19.14 6.41
C GLN A 53 -9.96 19.92 6.31
#